data_AF-A0A3D0IBX0-F1
#
_entry.id   AF-A0A3D0IBX0-F1
#
_cell.length_a   1.000
_cell.length_b   1.000
_cell.length_c   1.000
_cell.angle_alpha   90.00
_cell.angle_beta   90.00
_cell.angle_gamma   90.00
#
_symmetry.space_group_name_H-M   'P 1'
#
loop_
_entity.id
_entity.type
_entity.pdbx_description
1 polymer ?
#
loop_
_entity_poly.entity_id
_entity_poly.type
_entity_poly.pdbx_seq_one_letter_code
_entity_poly.pdbx_strand_id
1 'polypeptide(L)'
;MGDRRVQIVSSVVRARNDQVLATLHAVLDVDALTGQLASRELGESGRLILFDRDGTALAASPGVPLAGLARPAESVGADPTIVHEYTRADGVHVVASARPIESLGWTLVVQETSDDAFAPIASILRHTLLLNMGMVCVLSLMAFKIGASMVRPIHDLSDAARRVRDGEADVVVPVTGGGDEVGILTRTFAEMVERLHDARLEIEVRRQESENANRLLLAQNHELQRANETLEQLAITDGLTKIHNHRFFQDQLSREIKRA
;
A
#
# COMPACT_ATOMS: atom_id res chain seq x y z
N MET A 1 -47.87 -25.07 40.09
CA MET A 1 -46.47 -25.08 40.54
C MET A 1 -46.37 -26.12 41.62
N GLY A 2 -45.88 -27.30 41.24
CA GLY A 2 -45.80 -28.44 42.15
C GLY A 2 -44.46 -28.40 42.87
N ASP A 3 -44.52 -28.45 44.20
CA ASP A 3 -43.41 -28.63 45.14
C ASP A 3 -42.49 -29.77 44.64
N ARG A 4 -41.44 -29.42 43.89
CA ARG A 4 -40.52 -30.38 43.28
C ARG A 4 -39.32 -30.55 44.18
N ARG A 5 -39.42 -31.59 44.98
CA ARG A 5 -38.45 -32.02 45.96
C ARG A 5 -37.59 -33.14 45.40
N VAL A 6 -36.28 -32.90 45.29
CA VAL A 6 -35.32 -33.93 44.91
C VAL A 6 -34.59 -34.40 46.15
N GLN A 7 -34.61 -35.71 46.38
CA GLN A 7 -33.88 -36.33 47.47
C GLN A 7 -32.40 -36.43 47.11
N ILE A 8 -31.54 -35.83 47.92
CA ILE A 8 -30.10 -35.72 47.65
C ILE A 8 -29.30 -36.78 48.38
N VAL A 9 -29.64 -37.03 49.65
CA VAL A 9 -28.89 -37.95 50.50
C VAL A 9 -29.86 -38.75 51.35
N SER A 10 -29.65 -40.06 51.43
CA SER A 10 -30.31 -40.90 52.44
C SER A 10 -29.26 -41.56 53.32
N SER A 11 -29.30 -41.30 54.62
CA SER A 11 -28.48 -42.00 55.60
C SER A 11 -29.34 -42.94 56.43
N VAL A 12 -28.84 -44.14 56.67
CA VAL A 12 -29.55 -45.15 57.46
C VAL A 12 -29.18 -44.97 58.92
N VAL A 13 -30.15 -44.73 59.79
CA VAL A 13 -29.97 -44.65 61.24
C VAL A 13 -30.03 -46.07 61.79
N ARG A 14 -28.90 -46.58 62.25
CA ARG A 14 -28.77 -47.91 62.84
C ARG A 14 -28.75 -47.84 64.36
N ALA A 15 -29.42 -48.79 65.00
CA ALA A 15 -29.29 -49.02 66.43
C ALA A 15 -27.90 -49.58 66.77
N ARG A 16 -27.56 -49.59 68.07
CA ARG A 16 -26.29 -50.13 68.60
C ARG A 16 -26.09 -51.64 68.32
N ASN A 17 -27.14 -52.35 67.91
CA ASN A 17 -27.15 -53.76 67.51
C ASN A 17 -27.15 -53.95 65.97
N ASP A 18 -26.79 -52.91 65.21
CA ASP A 18 -26.73 -52.86 63.74
C ASP A 18 -28.08 -53.00 63.01
N GLN A 19 -29.20 -53.03 63.76
CA GLN A 19 -30.56 -53.04 63.22
C GLN A 19 -30.92 -51.67 62.64
N VAL A 20 -31.46 -51.65 61.43
CA VAL A 20 -31.93 -50.43 60.77
C VAL A 20 -33.21 -49.93 61.45
N LEU A 21 -33.13 -48.75 62.07
CA LEU A 21 -34.26 -48.13 62.79
C LEU A 21 -35.04 -47.15 61.90
N ALA A 22 -34.34 -46.37 61.07
CA ALA A 22 -34.94 -45.36 60.20
C ALA A 22 -34.01 -44.99 59.05
N THR A 23 -34.54 -44.32 58.03
CA THR A 23 -33.76 -43.65 56.99
C THR A 23 -34.01 -42.15 57.07
N LEU A 24 -32.94 -41.38 57.19
CA LEU A 24 -32.96 -39.92 57.15
C LEU A 24 -32.75 -39.49 55.70
N HIS A 25 -33.71 -38.76 55.15
CA HIS A 25 -33.65 -38.24 53.78
C HIS A 25 -33.44 -36.73 53.81
N ALA A 26 -32.36 -36.25 53.20
CA ALA A 26 -32.17 -34.84 52.89
C ALA A 26 -32.83 -34.56 51.53
N VAL A 27 -33.74 -33.58 51.51
CA VAL A 27 -34.53 -33.23 50.34
C VAL A 27 -34.29 -31.75 50.05
N LEU A 28 -34.01 -31.44 48.79
CA LEU A 28 -33.78 -30.07 48.35
C LEU A 28 -34.91 -29.62 47.44
N ASP A 29 -35.31 -28.37 47.65
CA ASP A 29 -36.27 -27.68 46.82
C ASP A 29 -35.58 -27.16 45.55
N VAL A 30 -36.03 -27.66 44.41
CA VAL A 30 -35.52 -27.32 43.08
C VAL A 30 -35.98 -25.94 42.63
N ASP A 31 -37.11 -25.46 43.13
CA ASP A 31 -37.61 -24.12 42.81
C ASP A 31 -36.73 -23.04 43.46
N ALA A 32 -36.24 -23.30 44.68
CA ALA A 32 -35.27 -22.45 45.36
C ALA A 32 -33.94 -22.36 44.58
N LEU A 33 -33.47 -23.47 43.99
CA LEU A 33 -32.31 -23.46 43.11
C LEU A 33 -32.56 -22.62 41.86
N THR A 34 -33.70 -22.80 41.21
CA THR A 34 -34.07 -22.05 40.00
C THR A 34 -34.06 -20.53 40.24
N GLY A 35 -34.55 -20.07 41.40
CA GLY A 35 -34.48 -18.68 41.81
C GLY A 35 -33.05 -18.15 41.99
N GLN A 36 -32.15 -18.96 42.56
CA GLN A 36 -30.74 -18.59 42.67
C GLN A 36 -30.03 -18.57 41.32
N LEU A 37 -30.36 -19.49 40.41
CA LEU A 37 -29.85 -19.50 39.04
C LEU A 37 -30.30 -18.26 38.26
N ALA A 38 -31.54 -17.82 38.45
CA ALA A 38 -32.11 -16.63 37.82
C ALA A 38 -31.42 -15.32 38.24
N SER A 39 -30.87 -15.25 39.45
CA SER A 39 -30.17 -14.05 39.95
C SER A 39 -28.78 -13.82 39.35
N ARG A 40 -28.25 -14.79 38.58
CA ARG A 40 -26.99 -14.60 37.86
C ARG A 40 -27.28 -14.15 36.43
N GLU A 41 -26.90 -12.91 36.12
CA GLU A 41 -26.96 -12.38 34.75
C GLU A 41 -25.96 -13.15 33.88
N LEU A 42 -26.47 -13.89 32.89
CA LEU A 42 -25.69 -14.61 31.87
C LEU A 42 -25.92 -14.01 30.47
N GLY A 43 -26.36 -12.75 30.39
CA GLY A 43 -26.86 -12.15 29.15
C GLY A 43 -28.26 -12.66 28.78
N GLU A 44 -28.83 -12.16 27.67
CA GLU A 44 -30.19 -12.51 27.24
C GLU A 44 -30.30 -13.93 26.66
N SER A 45 -29.21 -14.45 26.08
CA SER A 45 -29.16 -15.76 25.44
C SER A 45 -28.45 -16.84 26.25
N GLY A 46 -27.79 -16.46 27.34
CA GLY A 46 -27.15 -17.38 28.27
C GLY A 46 -28.16 -18.15 29.11
N ARG A 47 -28.01 -19.48 29.11
CA ARG A 47 -28.86 -20.40 29.85
C ARG A 47 -27.99 -21.31 30.72
N LEU A 48 -28.44 -21.50 31.95
CA LEU A 48 -27.84 -22.42 32.91
C LEU A 48 -28.78 -23.62 33.06
N ILE A 49 -28.24 -24.84 33.01
CA ILE A 49 -29.01 -26.06 33.22
C ILE A 49 -28.23 -26.97 34.17
N LEU A 50 -28.90 -27.44 35.20
CA LEU A 50 -28.38 -28.41 36.16
C LEU A 50 -28.92 -29.79 35.81
N PHE A 51 -28.02 -30.75 35.60
CA PHE A 51 -28.34 -32.13 35.35
C PHE A 51 -27.95 -33.02 36.53
N ASP A 52 -28.79 -34.01 36.83
CA ASP A 52 -28.47 -35.08 37.78
C ASP A 52 -27.42 -36.05 37.19
N ARG A 53 -26.96 -37.01 38.00
CA ARG A 53 -26.04 -38.09 37.62
C ARG A 53 -26.52 -38.88 36.40
N ASP A 54 -27.82 -39.10 36.29
CA ASP A 54 -28.45 -39.84 35.20
C ASP A 54 -28.69 -38.99 33.94
N GLY A 55 -28.27 -37.71 33.94
CA GLY A 55 -28.43 -36.80 32.80
C GLY A 55 -29.82 -36.18 32.66
N THR A 56 -30.66 -36.31 33.69
CA THR A 56 -31.99 -35.67 33.75
C THR A 56 -31.86 -34.23 34.22
N ALA A 57 -32.52 -33.28 33.55
CA ALA A 57 -32.50 -31.87 33.93
C ALA A 57 -33.27 -31.66 35.25
N LEU A 58 -32.57 -31.19 36.28
CA LEU A 58 -33.13 -30.87 37.59
C LEU A 58 -33.67 -29.43 37.61
N ALA A 59 -32.85 -28.47 37.21
CA ALA A 59 -33.18 -27.04 37.20
C ALA A 59 -32.64 -26.36 35.94
N ALA A 60 -33.27 -25.30 35.50
CA ALA A 60 -32.83 -24.51 34.35
C ALA A 60 -33.15 -23.03 34.55
N SER A 61 -32.46 -22.15 33.83
CA SER A 61 -32.77 -20.72 33.81
C SER A 61 -34.25 -20.46 33.46
N PRO A 62 -34.83 -19.34 33.93
CA PRO A 62 -36.21 -18.98 33.64
C PRO A 62 -36.53 -19.01 32.14
N GLY A 63 -37.70 -19.54 31.79
CA GLY A 63 -38.15 -19.62 30.39
C GLY A 63 -37.64 -20.84 29.61
N VAL A 64 -36.79 -21.68 30.20
CA VAL A 64 -36.33 -22.93 29.58
C VAL A 64 -37.18 -24.11 30.08
N PRO A 65 -37.96 -24.80 29.23
CA PRO A 65 -38.68 -25.99 29.63
C PRO A 65 -37.71 -27.12 30.00
N LEU A 66 -37.89 -27.71 31.18
CA LEU A 66 -37.07 -28.86 31.63
C LEU A 66 -37.37 -30.14 30.83
N ALA A 67 -38.59 -30.26 30.33
CA ALA A 67 -39.02 -31.43 29.57
C ALA A 67 -38.30 -31.50 28.22
N GLY A 68 -37.67 -32.63 27.93
CA GLY A 68 -36.95 -32.85 26.66
C GLY A 68 -35.52 -32.31 26.63
N LEU A 69 -35.04 -31.71 27.73
CA LEU A 69 -33.62 -31.38 27.88
C LEU A 69 -32.84 -32.67 28.15
N ALA A 70 -31.96 -33.02 27.23
CA ALA A 70 -30.96 -34.04 27.44
C ALA A 70 -29.61 -33.37 27.75
N ARG A 71 -28.84 -33.96 28.67
CA ARG A 71 -27.45 -33.56 28.85
C ARG A 71 -26.70 -33.78 27.52
N PRO A 72 -26.03 -32.75 26.96
CA PRO A 72 -25.27 -32.91 25.71
C PRO A 72 -24.25 -34.04 25.84
N ALA A 73 -24.18 -34.93 24.86
CA ALA A 73 -23.25 -36.05 24.90
C ALA A 73 -21.79 -35.57 24.98
N GLU A 74 -21.48 -34.44 24.32
CA GLU A 74 -20.14 -33.84 24.36
C GLU A 74 -19.78 -33.23 25.72
N SER A 75 -20.75 -33.03 26.62
CA SER A 75 -20.52 -32.46 27.97
C SER A 75 -20.17 -33.50 29.04
N VAL A 76 -20.22 -34.80 28.71
CA VAL A 76 -20.03 -35.89 29.67
C VAL A 76 -18.54 -36.18 29.88
N GLY A 77 -18.02 -35.90 31.08
CA GLY A 77 -16.60 -36.10 31.38
C GLY A 77 -15.68 -35.06 30.73
N ALA A 78 -16.26 -34.01 30.15
CA ALA A 78 -15.54 -32.87 29.61
C ALA A 78 -14.80 -32.13 30.72
N ASP A 79 -13.58 -31.68 30.40
CA ASP A 79 -12.85 -30.73 31.24
C ASP A 79 -13.69 -29.45 31.34
N PRO A 80 -13.99 -28.94 32.56
CA PRO A 80 -14.78 -27.72 32.74
C PRO A 80 -14.18 -26.48 32.05
N THR A 81 -12.92 -26.55 31.64
CA THR A 81 -12.22 -25.50 30.91
C THR A 81 -12.48 -25.53 29.40
N ILE A 82 -12.99 -26.65 28.87
CA ILE A 82 -13.24 -26.83 27.44
C ILE A 82 -14.64 -26.36 27.10
N VAL A 83 -14.69 -25.49 26.10
CA VAL A 83 -15.90 -24.97 25.51
C VAL A 83 -16.27 -25.85 24.32
N HIS A 84 -17.47 -26.42 24.33
CA HIS A 84 -18.00 -27.30 23.29
C HIS A 84 -19.05 -26.57 22.48
N GLU A 85 -18.99 -26.70 21.17
CA GLU A 85 -20.04 -26.23 20.27
C GLU A 85 -20.91 -27.41 19.85
N TYR A 86 -22.23 -27.27 20.00
CA TYR A 86 -23.19 -28.26 19.54
C TYR A 86 -24.48 -27.60 19.07
N THR A 87 -25.33 -28.38 18.39
CA THR A 87 -26.65 -27.93 17.97
C THR A 87 -27.69 -28.45 18.96
N ARG A 88 -28.42 -27.54 19.60
CA ARG A 88 -29.49 -27.95 20.52
C ARG A 88 -30.67 -28.55 19.72
N ALA A 89 -31.55 -29.28 20.40
CA ALA A 89 -32.76 -29.88 19.83
C ALA A 89 -33.72 -28.90 19.11
N ASP A 90 -33.61 -27.60 19.36
CA ASP A 90 -34.35 -26.53 18.66
C ASP A 90 -33.68 -26.06 17.35
N GLY A 91 -32.52 -26.64 16.99
CA GLY A 91 -31.74 -26.29 15.79
C GLY A 91 -30.79 -25.12 15.98
N VAL A 92 -30.72 -24.52 17.19
CA VAL A 92 -29.84 -23.38 17.46
C VAL A 92 -28.42 -23.86 17.79
N HIS A 93 -27.43 -23.25 17.15
CA HIS A 93 -26.02 -23.45 17.47
C HIS A 93 -25.68 -22.77 18.79
N VAL A 94 -25.10 -23.55 19.70
CA VAL A 94 -24.78 -23.09 21.04
C VAL A 94 -23.36 -23.48 21.41
N VAL A 95 -22.76 -22.61 22.19
CA VAL A 95 -21.45 -22.77 22.80
C VAL A 95 -21.70 -23.05 24.27
N ALA A 96 -21.13 -24.13 24.81
CA ALA A 96 -21.38 -24.56 26.17
C ALA A 96 -20.14 -25.03 26.92
N SER A 97 -20.16 -24.86 28.23
CA SER A 97 -19.19 -25.43 29.17
C SER A 97 -19.94 -26.19 30.25
N ALA A 98 -19.36 -27.31 30.70
CA ALA A 98 -19.97 -28.19 31.69
C ALA A 98 -19.03 -28.39 32.87
N ARG A 99 -19.52 -28.10 34.08
CA ARG A 99 -18.78 -28.29 35.32
C ARG A 99 -19.43 -29.35 36.19
N PRO A 100 -18.75 -30.49 36.45
CA PRO A 100 -19.26 -31.48 37.40
C PRO A 100 -19.20 -30.95 38.83
N ILE A 101 -20.22 -31.29 39.63
CA ILE A 101 -20.30 -31.04 41.07
C ILE A 101 -20.09 -32.39 41.76
N GLU A 102 -18.83 -32.69 42.08
CA GLU A 102 -18.39 -34.02 42.53
C GLU A 102 -19.13 -34.52 43.78
N SER A 103 -19.50 -33.63 44.70
CA SER A 103 -20.19 -33.97 45.94
C SER A 103 -21.59 -34.57 45.74
N LEU A 104 -22.23 -34.26 44.62
CA LEU A 104 -23.61 -34.66 44.31
C LEU A 104 -23.71 -35.52 43.05
N GLY A 105 -22.63 -35.64 42.27
CA GLY A 105 -22.65 -36.28 40.95
C GLY A 105 -23.42 -35.48 39.90
N TRP A 106 -23.76 -34.23 40.18
CA TRP A 106 -24.50 -33.36 39.28
C TRP A 106 -23.58 -32.68 38.27
N THR A 107 -24.12 -32.20 37.16
CA THR A 107 -23.38 -31.45 36.15
C THR A 107 -24.07 -30.12 35.88
N LEU A 108 -23.35 -29.02 36.07
CA LEU A 108 -23.81 -27.69 35.72
C LEU A 108 -23.37 -27.36 34.30
N VAL A 109 -24.32 -27.18 33.39
CA VAL A 109 -24.07 -26.79 32.01
C VAL A 109 -24.45 -25.33 31.81
N VAL A 110 -23.51 -24.54 31.32
CA VAL A 110 -23.72 -23.17 30.87
C VAL A 110 -23.69 -23.18 29.36
N GLN A 111 -24.70 -22.62 28.70
CA GLN A 111 -24.76 -22.53 27.24
C GLN A 111 -25.19 -21.12 26.81
N GLU A 112 -24.64 -20.64 25.71
CA GLU A 112 -24.98 -19.38 25.06
C GLU A 112 -25.11 -19.62 23.56
N THR A 113 -25.86 -18.80 22.84
CA THR A 113 -25.96 -18.91 21.36
C THR A 113 -24.61 -18.56 20.73
N SER A 114 -24.20 -19.29 19.69
CA SER A 114 -22.93 -19.00 19.00
C SER A 114 -22.90 -17.56 18.48
N ASP A 115 -24.04 -17.05 17.98
CA ASP A 115 -24.15 -15.68 17.46
C ASP A 115 -23.82 -14.61 18.52
N ASP A 116 -24.35 -14.75 19.74
CA ASP A 116 -24.10 -13.75 20.80
C ASP A 116 -22.74 -13.95 21.46
N ALA A 117 -22.33 -15.21 21.68
CA ALA A 117 -21.01 -15.54 22.22
C ALA A 117 -19.88 -14.98 21.33
N PHE A 118 -20.05 -14.99 20.00
CA PHE A 118 -19.07 -14.48 19.04
C PHE A 118 -19.37 -13.07 18.52
N ALA A 119 -20.53 -12.47 18.82
CA ALA A 119 -20.87 -11.11 18.36
C ALA A 119 -19.81 -10.05 18.72
N PRO A 120 -19.24 -10.03 19.94
CA PRO A 120 -18.15 -9.10 20.26
C PRO A 120 -16.94 -9.29 19.34
N ILE A 121 -16.55 -10.54 19.06
CA ILE A 121 -15.41 -10.88 18.19
C ILE A 121 -15.69 -10.45 16.76
N ALA A 122 -16.87 -10.75 16.22
CA ALA A 122 -17.28 -10.34 14.87
C ALA A 122 -17.27 -8.80 14.73
N SER A 123 -17.69 -8.09 15.77
CA SER A 123 -17.65 -6.62 15.80
C SER A 123 -16.21 -6.10 15.74
N ILE A 124 -15.28 -6.67 16.52
CA ILE A 124 -13.87 -6.28 16.53
C ILE A 124 -13.23 -6.54 15.16
N LEU A 125 -13.52 -7.71 14.56
CA LEU A 125 -13.03 -8.06 13.22
C LEU A 125 -13.51 -7.05 12.17
N ARG A 126 -14.79 -6.67 12.20
CA ARG A 126 -15.35 -5.66 11.27
C ARG A 126 -14.69 -4.30 11.44
N HIS A 127 -14.51 -3.83 12.69
CA HIS A 127 -13.84 -2.55 12.94
C HIS A 127 -12.37 -2.59 12.51
N THR A 128 -11.67 -3.68 12.82
CA THR A 128 -10.27 -3.90 12.41
C THR A 128 -10.14 -3.90 10.89
N LEU A 129 -11.05 -4.59 10.18
CA LEU A 129 -11.07 -4.63 8.72
C LEU A 129 -11.32 -3.25 8.12
N LEU A 130 -12.30 -2.50 8.63
CA LEU A 130 -12.59 -1.13 8.18
C LEU A 130 -11.40 -0.20 8.40
N LEU A 131 -10.75 -0.28 9.55
CA LEU A 131 -9.58 0.51 9.87
C LEU A 131 -8.39 0.15 8.96
N ASN A 132 -8.18 -1.14 8.69
CA ASN A 132 -7.14 -1.60 7.78
C ASN A 132 -7.41 -1.13 6.34
N MET A 133 -8.64 -1.28 5.84
CA MET A 133 -9.02 -0.73 4.53
C MET A 133 -8.81 0.78 4.46
N GLY A 134 -9.21 1.52 5.50
CA GLY A 134 -8.96 2.96 5.59
C GLY A 134 -7.47 3.30 5.51
N MET A 135 -6.63 2.56 6.24
CA MET A 135 -5.17 2.74 6.23
C MET A 135 -4.58 2.46 4.85
N VAL A 136 -4.97 1.35 4.20
CA VAL A 136 -4.55 1.03 2.83
C VAL A 136 -4.96 2.13 1.86
N CYS A 137 -6.21 2.60 1.90
CA CYS A 137 -6.67 3.67 1.04
C CYS A 137 -5.87 4.96 1.22
N VAL A 138 -5.60 5.38 2.46
CA VAL A 138 -4.81 6.59 2.75
C VAL A 138 -3.37 6.45 2.27
N LEU A 139 -2.73 5.30 2.52
CA LEU A 139 -1.36 5.05 2.07
C LEU A 139 -1.27 4.99 0.54
N SER A 140 -2.21 4.33 -0.13
CA SER A 140 -2.28 4.29 -1.59
C SER A 140 -2.49 5.67 -2.19
N LEU A 141 -3.38 6.49 -1.61
CA LEU A 141 -3.59 7.87 -2.05
C LEU A 141 -2.33 8.71 -1.87
N MET A 142 -1.64 8.57 -0.73
CA MET A 142 -0.39 9.29 -0.47
C MET A 142 0.70 8.86 -1.46
N ALA A 143 0.88 7.57 -1.69
CA ALA A 143 1.83 7.03 -2.66
C ALA A 143 1.52 7.52 -4.09
N PHE A 144 0.24 7.54 -4.47
CA PHE A 144 -0.20 8.08 -5.75
C PHE A 144 0.13 9.57 -5.89
N LYS A 145 -0.13 10.38 -4.85
CA LYS A 145 0.21 11.80 -4.85
C LYS A 145 1.72 12.03 -4.97
N ILE A 146 2.54 11.33 -4.20
CA ILE A 146 4.01 11.42 -4.28
C ILE A 146 4.51 10.99 -5.67
N GLY A 147 3.95 9.90 -6.20
CA GLY A 147 4.27 9.43 -7.56
C GLY A 147 3.98 10.49 -8.62
N ALA A 148 2.81 11.14 -8.53
CA ALA A 148 2.38 12.15 -9.47
C ALA A 148 3.12 13.50 -9.30
N SER A 149 3.45 13.91 -8.07
CA SER A 149 4.03 15.24 -7.81
C SER A 149 5.55 15.26 -7.81
N MET A 150 6.21 14.12 -7.53
CA MET A 150 7.68 14.05 -7.43
C MET A 150 8.28 13.06 -8.43
N VAL A 151 7.87 11.79 -8.37
CA VAL A 151 8.54 10.73 -9.14
C VAL A 151 8.39 10.95 -10.64
N ARG A 152 7.17 11.25 -11.10
CA ARG A 152 6.90 11.46 -12.53
C ARG A 152 7.63 12.69 -13.11
N PRO A 153 7.57 13.90 -12.51
CA PRO A 153 8.35 15.03 -13.01
C PRO A 153 9.87 14.80 -13.02
N ILE A 154 10.41 14.09 -12.02
CA ILE A 154 11.84 13.74 -11.99
C ILE A 154 12.20 12.81 -13.15
N HIS A 155 11.35 11.82 -13.44
CA HIS A 155 11.54 10.93 -14.60
C HIS A 155 11.47 11.71 -15.92
N ASP A 156 10.47 12.58 -16.07
CA ASP A 156 10.28 13.41 -17.26
C ASP A 156 11.48 14.35 -17.50
N LEU A 157 12.02 14.95 -16.42
CA LEU A 157 13.26 15.74 -16.50
C LEU A 157 14.47 14.89 -16.90
N SER A 158 14.58 13.68 -16.38
CA SER A 158 15.66 12.75 -16.73
C SER A 158 15.62 12.35 -18.21
N ASP A 159 14.42 12.10 -18.74
CA ASP A 159 14.19 11.83 -20.16
C ASP A 159 14.52 13.05 -21.02
N ALA A 160 14.02 14.23 -20.64
CA ALA A 160 14.32 15.47 -21.35
C ALA A 160 15.83 15.75 -21.40
N ALA A 161 16.54 15.58 -20.29
CA ALA A 161 17.99 15.75 -20.22
C ALA A 161 18.73 14.79 -21.16
N ARG A 162 18.29 13.52 -21.27
CA ARG A 162 18.85 12.56 -22.24
C ARG A 162 18.67 13.05 -23.68
N ARG A 163 17.45 13.48 -24.04
CA ARG A 163 17.14 13.96 -25.39
C ARG A 163 17.95 15.21 -25.77
N VAL A 164 18.11 16.15 -24.83
CA VAL A 164 18.93 17.36 -25.03
C VAL A 164 20.40 17.00 -25.25
N ARG A 165 20.93 16.04 -24.46
CA ARG A 165 22.29 15.52 -24.60
C ARG A 165 22.50 14.87 -25.97
N ASP A 166 21.51 14.12 -26.45
CA ASP A 166 21.58 13.40 -27.72
C ASP A 166 21.40 14.35 -28.94
N GLY A 167 21.20 15.65 -28.69
CA GLY A 167 21.22 16.69 -29.72
C GLY A 167 19.86 16.99 -30.35
N GLU A 168 18.76 16.48 -29.79
CA GLU A 168 17.42 16.82 -30.27
C GLU A 168 17.16 18.33 -30.13
N ALA A 169 16.63 18.94 -31.19
CA ALA A 169 16.46 20.39 -31.27
C ALA A 169 15.22 20.91 -30.52
N ASP A 170 14.22 20.06 -30.27
CA ASP A 170 12.89 20.50 -29.81
C ASP A 170 12.41 19.63 -28.63
N VAL A 171 13.14 19.71 -27.52
CA VAL A 171 12.82 18.97 -26.29
C VAL A 171 11.89 19.81 -25.42
N VAL A 172 10.61 19.45 -25.41
CA VAL A 172 9.64 20.06 -24.50
C VAL A 172 9.79 19.47 -23.10
N VAL A 173 10.03 20.35 -22.12
CA VAL A 173 10.06 19.99 -20.69
C VAL A 173 8.67 20.24 -20.11
N PRO A 174 7.98 19.20 -19.58
CA PRO A 174 6.71 19.41 -18.91
C PRO A 174 6.94 20.16 -17.59
N VAL A 175 6.45 21.40 -17.52
CA VAL A 175 6.53 22.22 -16.32
C VAL A 175 5.39 21.85 -15.38
N THR A 176 5.73 21.37 -14.19
CA THR A 176 4.73 21.07 -13.16
C THR A 176 4.25 22.39 -12.54
N GLY A 177 2.94 22.59 -12.43
CA GLY A 177 2.33 23.78 -11.82
C GLY A 177 2.49 23.91 -10.30
N GLY A 178 3.34 23.07 -9.68
CA GLY A 178 3.61 23.09 -8.25
C GLY A 178 4.46 24.31 -7.83
N GLY A 179 4.14 24.87 -6.67
CA GLY A 179 4.96 25.88 -5.98
C GLY A 179 6.04 25.30 -5.09
N ASP A 180 6.28 23.99 -5.17
CA ASP A 180 7.29 23.25 -4.43
C ASP A 180 8.64 23.25 -5.15
N GLU A 181 9.66 22.67 -4.50
CA GLU A 181 11.02 22.59 -5.00
C GLU A 181 11.09 21.84 -6.34
N VAL A 182 10.22 20.84 -6.56
CA VAL A 182 10.13 20.11 -7.83
C VAL A 182 9.57 21.00 -8.95
N GLY A 183 8.54 21.79 -8.66
CA GLY A 183 8.02 22.78 -9.60
C GLY A 183 9.04 23.87 -9.95
N ILE A 184 9.81 24.34 -8.97
CA ILE A 184 10.92 25.28 -9.21
C ILE A 184 11.97 24.62 -10.11
N LEU A 185 12.38 23.38 -9.82
CA LEU A 185 13.37 22.65 -10.60
C LEU A 185 12.92 22.46 -12.05
N THR A 186 11.66 22.06 -12.29
CA THR A 186 11.14 21.88 -13.65
C THR A 186 11.12 23.17 -14.45
N ARG A 187 10.73 24.31 -13.84
CA ARG A 187 10.79 25.63 -14.48
C ARG A 187 12.22 26.04 -14.82
N THR A 188 13.13 25.98 -13.85
CA THR A 188 14.53 26.33 -14.06
C THR A 188 15.18 25.46 -15.14
N PHE A 189 14.85 24.16 -15.18
CA PHE A 189 15.35 23.27 -16.23
C PHE A 189 14.77 23.62 -17.60
N ALA A 190 13.48 23.93 -17.71
CA ALA A 190 12.86 24.37 -18.96
C ALA A 190 13.52 25.65 -19.50
N GLU A 191 13.75 26.65 -18.65
CA GLU A 191 14.47 27.89 -19.02
C GLU A 191 15.91 27.61 -19.50
N MET A 192 16.59 26.63 -18.90
CA MET A 192 17.93 26.23 -19.32
C MET A 192 17.92 25.57 -20.70
N VAL A 193 16.93 24.71 -21.00
CA VAL A 193 16.79 24.08 -22.32
C VAL A 193 16.51 25.14 -23.39
N GLU A 194 15.63 26.10 -23.11
CA GLU A 194 15.32 27.21 -24.00
C GLU A 194 16.57 28.06 -24.31
N ARG A 195 17.31 28.47 -23.27
CA ARG A 195 18.57 29.22 -23.46
C ARG A 195 19.62 28.44 -24.24
N LEU A 196 19.70 27.12 -24.07
CA LEU A 196 20.62 26.29 -24.84
C LEU A 196 20.21 26.22 -26.31
N HIS A 197 18.91 26.16 -26.59
CA HIS A 197 18.38 26.21 -27.96
C HIS A 197 18.71 27.55 -28.62
N ASP A 198 18.43 28.67 -27.95
CA ASP A 198 18.72 30.01 -28.45
C ASP A 198 20.22 30.21 -28.71
N ALA A 199 21.08 29.75 -27.80
CA ALA A 199 22.52 29.83 -27.96
C ALA A 199 23.02 29.01 -29.17
N ARG A 200 22.41 27.85 -29.46
CA ARG A 200 22.73 27.06 -30.65
C ARG A 200 22.32 27.77 -31.93
N LEU A 201 21.12 28.37 -31.96
CA LEU A 201 20.66 29.16 -33.11
C LEU A 201 21.58 30.36 -33.35
N GLU A 202 21.99 31.07 -32.29
CA GLU A 202 22.91 32.19 -32.41
C GLU A 202 24.28 31.77 -32.97
N ILE A 203 24.81 30.63 -32.51
CA ILE A 203 26.07 30.07 -33.04
C ILE A 203 25.93 29.74 -34.52
N GLU A 204 24.82 29.16 -34.95
CA GLU A 204 24.59 28.79 -36.35
C GLU A 204 24.48 30.04 -37.25
N VAL A 205 23.79 31.08 -36.79
CA VAL A 205 23.73 32.38 -37.50
C VAL A 205 25.13 32.99 -37.63
N ARG A 206 25.90 33.07 -36.53
CA ARG A 206 27.27 33.60 -36.56
C ARG A 206 28.20 32.78 -37.46
N ARG A 207 28.01 31.46 -37.50
CA ARG A 207 28.74 30.57 -38.41
C ARG A 207 28.45 30.91 -39.86
N GLN A 208 27.17 31.06 -40.23
CA GLN A 208 26.78 31.45 -41.59
C GLN A 208 27.33 32.83 -41.99
N GLU A 209 27.29 33.81 -41.08
CA GLU A 209 27.89 35.12 -41.29
C GLU A 209 29.39 35.03 -41.56
N SER A 210 30.11 34.24 -40.74
CA SER A 210 31.55 34.01 -40.90
C SER A 210 31.88 33.31 -42.23
N GLU A 211 31.11 32.30 -42.62
CA GLU A 211 31.27 31.61 -43.90
C GLU A 211 31.04 32.55 -45.10
N ASN A 212 30.03 33.43 -45.02
CA ASN A 212 29.75 34.42 -46.05
C ASN A 212 30.85 35.51 -46.12
N ALA A 213 31.33 35.99 -44.98
CA ALA A 213 32.43 36.94 -44.92
C ALA A 213 33.72 36.35 -45.51
N ASN A 214 34.02 35.09 -45.20
CA ASN A 214 35.17 34.38 -45.75
C ASN A 214 35.06 34.24 -47.28
N ARG A 215 33.89 33.85 -47.80
CA ARG A 215 33.64 33.80 -49.25
C ARG A 215 33.85 35.15 -49.92
N LEU A 216 33.39 36.24 -49.32
CA LEU A 216 33.58 37.59 -49.85
C LEU A 216 35.06 37.98 -49.86
N LEU A 217 35.80 37.71 -48.78
CA LEU A 217 37.23 37.96 -48.70
C LEU A 217 38.01 37.19 -49.77
N LEU A 218 37.68 35.93 -50.01
CA LEU A 218 38.30 35.13 -51.07
C LEU A 218 38.02 35.71 -52.45
N ALA A 219 36.80 36.17 -52.71
CA ALA A 219 36.45 36.83 -53.97
C ALA A 219 37.25 38.12 -54.17
N GLN A 220 37.36 38.96 -53.14
CA GLN A 220 38.17 40.19 -53.18
C GLN A 220 39.66 39.90 -53.39
N ASN A 221 40.20 38.86 -52.75
CA ASN A 221 41.61 38.48 -52.91
C ASN A 221 41.90 38.08 -54.35
N HIS A 222 41.00 37.28 -54.95
CA HIS A 222 41.09 36.92 -56.37
C HIS A 222 41.01 38.14 -57.29
N GLU A 223 40.16 39.12 -56.99
CA GLU A 223 40.05 40.35 -57.76
C GLU A 223 41.34 41.19 -57.68
N LEU A 224 41.87 41.38 -56.47
CA LEU A 224 43.14 42.07 -56.25
C LEU A 224 44.30 41.40 -56.97
N GLN A 225 44.34 40.06 -56.97
CA GLN A 225 45.38 39.31 -57.66
C GLN A 225 45.31 39.52 -59.18
N ARG A 226 44.11 39.48 -59.77
CA ARG A 226 43.91 39.81 -61.19
C ARG A 226 44.31 41.26 -61.51
N ALA A 227 43.98 42.21 -60.64
CA ALA A 227 44.36 43.61 -60.82
C ALA A 227 45.89 43.78 -60.78
N ASN A 228 46.56 43.13 -59.82
CA ASN A 228 48.03 43.11 -59.74
C ASN A 228 48.66 42.50 -60.99
N GLU A 229 48.19 41.34 -61.45
CA GLU A 229 48.68 40.71 -62.70
C GLU A 229 48.50 41.64 -63.91
N THR A 230 47.38 42.35 -63.99
CA THR A 230 47.12 43.31 -65.06
C THR A 230 48.08 44.50 -65.00
N LEU A 231 48.34 45.04 -63.80
CA LEU A 231 49.31 46.12 -63.60
C LEU A 231 50.73 45.68 -63.93
N GLU A 232 51.13 44.46 -63.58
CA GLU A 232 52.42 43.91 -63.96
C GLU A 232 52.56 43.81 -65.49
N GLN A 233 51.52 43.29 -66.17
CA GLN A 233 51.49 43.24 -67.64
C GLN A 233 51.61 44.63 -68.28
N LEU A 234 50.87 45.62 -67.76
CA LEU A 234 50.95 47.01 -68.23
C LEU A 234 52.30 47.68 -67.91
N ALA A 235 52.95 47.32 -66.81
CA ALA A 235 54.26 47.86 -66.46
C ALA A 235 55.37 47.33 -67.37
N ILE A 236 55.26 46.09 -67.85
CA ILE A 236 56.23 45.48 -68.76
C ILE A 236 55.96 45.78 -70.24
N THR A 237 54.80 46.37 -70.61
CA THR A 237 54.47 46.71 -72.00
C THR A 237 54.25 48.22 -72.17
N ASP A 238 54.85 48.81 -73.21
CA ASP A 238 54.66 50.23 -73.52
C ASP A 238 53.31 50.46 -74.24
N GLY A 239 52.46 51.32 -73.67
CA GLY A 239 51.05 51.48 -74.04
C GLY A 239 50.78 52.02 -75.45
N LEU A 240 51.77 52.67 -76.08
CA LEU A 240 51.65 53.16 -77.47
C LEU A 240 52.18 52.19 -78.53
N THR A 241 53.10 51.29 -78.16
CA THR A 241 53.83 50.44 -79.12
C THR A 241 53.51 48.95 -78.97
N LYS A 242 52.93 48.52 -77.85
CA LYS A 242 52.74 47.11 -77.45
C LYS A 242 54.05 46.30 -77.40
N ILE A 243 55.20 46.97 -77.34
CA ILE A 243 56.52 46.34 -77.21
C ILE A 243 56.89 46.28 -75.72
N HIS A 244 57.69 45.29 -75.31
CA HIS A 244 58.17 45.19 -73.94
C HIS A 244 59.01 46.43 -73.56
N ASN A 245 58.69 47.01 -72.40
CA ASN A 245 59.25 48.28 -71.94
C ASN A 245 60.72 48.12 -71.48
N HIS A 246 61.49 49.21 -71.44
CA HIS A 246 62.95 49.17 -71.18
C HIS A 246 63.31 48.42 -69.88
N ARG A 247 62.44 48.50 -68.86
CA ARG A 247 62.58 47.77 -67.58
C ARG A 247 62.55 46.25 -67.76
N PHE A 248 61.67 45.72 -68.61
CA PHE A 248 61.62 44.28 -68.90
C PHE A 248 62.88 43.81 -69.63
N PHE A 249 63.37 44.61 -70.58
CA PHE A 249 64.63 44.32 -71.29
C PHE A 249 65.81 44.25 -70.33
N GLN A 250 65.95 45.20 -69.38
CA GLN A 250 67.02 45.16 -68.39
C GLN A 250 66.92 43.95 -67.44
N ASP A 251 65.72 43.56 -67.03
CA ASP A 251 65.47 42.41 -66.14
C ASP A 251 65.75 41.05 -66.83
N GLN A 252 65.50 40.95 -68.13
CA GLN A 252 65.85 39.78 -68.93
C GLN A 252 67.35 39.71 -69.19
N LEU A 253 67.97 40.84 -69.55
CA LEU A 253 69.41 40.95 -69.77
C LEU A 253 70.20 40.55 -68.50
N SER A 254 69.78 41.03 -67.34
CA SER A 254 70.43 40.72 -66.05
C SER A 254 70.17 39.29 -65.58
N ARG A 255 69.04 38.67 -65.96
CA ARG A 255 68.80 37.23 -65.75
C ARG A 255 69.70 36.35 -66.62
N GLU A 256 69.92 36.69 -67.88
CA GLU A 256 70.82 35.92 -68.75
C GLU A 256 72.31 36.16 -68.41
N ILE A 257 72.69 37.36 -67.97
CA ILE A 257 74.05 37.63 -67.44
C ILE A 257 74.34 36.81 -66.18
N LYS A 258 73.32 36.45 -65.38
CA LYS A 258 73.49 35.54 -64.22
C LYS A 258 73.48 34.06 -64.59
N ARG A 259 73.03 33.71 -65.80
CA ARG A 259 73.02 32.34 -66.32
C ARG A 259 74.27 32.00 -67.13
N ALA A 260 74.94 33.00 -67.70
CA ALA A 260 76.27 32.91 -68.32
C ALA A 260 77.40 32.94 -67.28
#